data_AF-A0A067F5D2-F1
#
_entry.id   AF-A0A067F5D2-F1
#
_cell.length_a   1.000
_cell.length_b   1.000
_cell.length_c   1.000
_cell.angle_alpha   90.00
_cell.angle_beta   90.00
_cell.angle_gamma   90.00
#
_symmetry.space_group_name_H-M   'P 1'
#
loop_
_entity.id
_entity.type
_entity.pdbx_description
1 polymer ?
#
loop_
_entity_poly.entity_id
_entity_poly.type
_entity_poly.pdbx_seq_one_letter_code
_entity_poly.pdbx_strand_id
1 'polypeptide(L)'
;MIHLPSYGNLIVKSISYKTKKVDLIDPGNCVHGVFLNLNLSLSRFRYYYVVKNYTFLNCSARLPPSFAEVPCLSGSRHHIYTVKYSSAVPVPSSCRAVKTLAIPFAYSPYISDNSFGLGLTWDSARCEECEAKGGKTSFLPEAQFLNIAQDGGLL
;
A
#
# COMPACT_ATOMS: atom_id res chain seq x y z
N MET A 1 4.25 -15.53 -0.03
CA MET A 1 3.52 -14.43 0.66
C MET A 1 4.52 -13.61 1.46
N ILE A 2 4.18 -12.36 1.80
CA ILE A 2 4.97 -11.53 2.71
C ILE A 2 4.09 -11.08 3.89
N HIS A 3 4.65 -11.09 5.10
CA HIS A 3 3.96 -10.59 6.28
C HIS A 3 4.42 -9.17 6.59
N LEU A 4 3.49 -8.21 6.62
CA LEU A 4 3.75 -6.84 7.06
C LEU A 4 3.18 -6.65 8.48
N PRO A 5 4.00 -6.34 9.50
CA PRO A 5 3.56 -6.31 10.90
C PRO A 5 2.35 -5.43 11.19
N SER A 6 2.16 -4.35 10.44
CA SER A 6 1.05 -3.40 10.62
C SER A 6 -0.24 -3.76 9.89
N TYR A 7 -0.23 -4.82 9.06
CA TYR A 7 -1.39 -5.19 8.24
C TYR A 7 -1.68 -6.68 8.26
N GLY A 8 -0.68 -7.52 8.00
CA GLY A 8 -0.83 -8.96 7.86
C GLY A 8 -0.20 -9.49 6.58
N ASN A 9 -0.76 -10.59 6.06
CA ASN A 9 -0.20 -11.31 4.93
C ASN A 9 -0.68 -10.74 3.59
N LEU A 10 0.27 -10.55 2.67
CA LEU A 10 0.02 -10.18 1.28
C LEU A 10 0.63 -11.21 0.34
N ILE A 11 -0.03 -11.42 -0.79
CA ILE A 11 0.45 -12.35 -1.83
C ILE A 11 1.52 -11.65 -2.64
N VAL A 12 2.62 -12.33 -2.91
CA VAL A 12 3.67 -11.81 -3.79
C VAL A 12 3.27 -12.14 -5.22
N LYS A 13 3.06 -11.12 -6.05
CA LYS A 13 2.77 -11.26 -7.49
C LYS A 13 4.06 -11.43 -8.28
N SER A 14 5.04 -10.57 -8.03
CA SER A 14 6.35 -10.62 -8.67
C SER A 14 7.40 -9.88 -7.83
N ILE A 15 8.67 -10.24 -8.04
CA ILE A 15 9.82 -9.57 -7.43
C ILE A 15 10.84 -9.31 -8.53
N SER A 16 11.32 -8.07 -8.61
CA SER A 16 12.44 -7.66 -9.44
C SER A 16 13.55 -7.11 -8.55
N TYR A 17 14.63 -7.89 -8.40
CA TYR A 17 15.82 -7.46 -7.65
C TYR A 17 16.58 -6.34 -8.36
N LYS A 18 16.59 -6.34 -9.70
CA LYS A 18 17.24 -5.30 -10.51
C LYS A 18 16.65 -3.91 -10.24
N THR A 19 15.33 -3.82 -10.13
CA THR A 19 14.62 -2.56 -9.84
C THR A 19 14.27 -2.42 -8.36
N LYS A 20 14.64 -3.37 -7.50
CA LYS A 20 14.23 -3.46 -6.09
C LYS A 20 12.73 -3.25 -5.91
N LYS A 21 11.91 -3.96 -6.69
CA LYS A 21 10.45 -3.84 -6.67
C LYS A 21 9.82 -5.17 -6.29
N VAL A 22 8.86 -5.14 -5.37
CA VAL A 22 7.95 -6.26 -5.11
C VAL A 22 6.54 -5.77 -5.40
N ASP A 23 5.83 -6.49 -6.26
CA ASP A 23 4.42 -6.27 -6.53
C ASP A 23 3.60 -7.23 -5.65
N LEU A 24 2.70 -6.66 -4.86
CA LEU A 24 1.87 -7.38 -3.91
C LEU A 24 0.39 -7.35 -4.32
N ILE A 25 -0.31 -8.42 -3.97
CA ILE A 25 -1.76 -8.58 -4.10
C ILE A 25 -2.35 -8.75 -2.70
N ASP A 26 -3.45 -8.04 -2.47
CA ASP A 26 -4.29 -8.26 -1.30
C ASP A 26 -5.16 -9.50 -1.50
N PRO A 27 -5.06 -10.55 -0.65
CA PRO A 27 -5.97 -11.69 -0.70
C PRO A 27 -7.44 -11.31 -0.52
N GLY A 28 -7.74 -10.19 0.16
CA GLY A 28 -9.09 -9.63 0.28
C GLY A 28 -9.58 -8.88 -0.96
N ASN A 29 -8.76 -8.80 -2.03
CA ASN A 29 -9.04 -8.09 -3.27
C ASN A 29 -9.42 -6.61 -3.06
N CYS A 30 -8.87 -5.96 -2.03
CA CYS A 30 -9.15 -4.58 -1.68
C CYS A 30 -7.89 -3.81 -1.27
N VAL A 31 -7.09 -3.41 -2.26
CA VAL A 31 -5.83 -2.68 -2.04
C VAL A 31 -6.01 -1.37 -1.25
N HIS A 32 -7.18 -0.71 -1.36
CA HIS A 32 -7.51 0.46 -0.54
C HIS A 32 -7.59 0.13 0.96
N GLY A 33 -8.10 -1.06 1.29
CA GLY A 33 -8.09 -1.57 2.66
C GLY A 33 -6.67 -1.77 3.17
N VAL A 34 -5.74 -2.19 2.31
CA VAL A 34 -4.32 -2.24 2.65
C VAL A 34 -3.78 -0.86 2.95
N PHE A 35 -3.95 0.11 2.04
CA PHE A 35 -3.43 1.47 2.25
C PHE A 35 -3.95 2.14 3.53
N LEU A 36 -5.22 1.96 3.88
CA LEU A 36 -5.82 2.56 5.08
C LEU A 36 -5.19 2.08 6.38
N ASN A 37 -4.71 0.84 6.41
CA ASN A 37 -4.27 0.14 7.61
C ASN A 37 -2.76 -0.09 7.66
N LEU A 38 -2.10 -0.13 6.50
CA LEU A 38 -0.67 -0.39 6.40
C LEU A 38 0.13 0.79 6.95
N ASN A 39 1.02 0.48 7.89
CA ASN A 39 2.04 1.40 8.37
C ASN A 39 3.43 0.85 8.03
N LEU A 40 4.10 1.50 7.08
CA LEU A 40 5.44 1.10 6.62
C LEU A 40 6.58 1.65 7.49
N SER A 41 6.31 2.54 8.45
CA SER A 41 7.36 3.16 9.28
C SER A 41 8.15 2.15 10.13
N LEU A 42 7.55 1.01 10.44
CA LEU A 42 8.17 -0.10 11.18
C LEU A 42 8.81 -1.15 10.26
N SER A 43 8.86 -0.90 8.95
CA SER A 43 9.41 -1.83 7.96
C SER A 43 10.55 -1.18 7.17
N ARG A 44 11.38 -1.99 6.52
CA ARG A 44 12.37 -1.50 5.54
C ARG A 44 11.75 -1.20 4.16
N PHE A 45 10.45 -1.40 4.01
CA PHE A 45 9.73 -1.13 2.77
C PHE A 45 9.27 0.32 2.71
N ARG A 46 9.25 0.85 1.49
CA ARG A 46 8.57 2.10 1.13
C ARG A 46 7.77 1.88 -0.14
N TYR A 47 6.85 2.79 -0.45
CA TYR A 47 6.16 2.74 -1.74
C TYR A 47 7.14 2.91 -2.89
N TYR A 48 7.05 2.03 -3.89
CA TYR A 48 7.90 2.11 -5.09
C TYR A 48 7.58 3.36 -5.92
N TYR A 49 6.32 3.76 -5.98
CA TYR A 49 5.84 4.91 -6.75
C TYR A 49 5.63 6.14 -5.87
N VAL A 50 5.68 7.32 -6.50
CA VAL A 50 5.40 8.61 -5.85
C VAL A 50 4.00 8.62 -5.25
N VAL A 51 3.92 9.02 -3.98
CA VAL A 51 2.67 9.13 -3.22
C VAL A 51 2.07 10.54 -3.31
N LYS A 52 0.75 10.62 -3.19
CA LYS A 52 -0.01 11.87 -3.05
C LYS A 52 -1.04 11.71 -1.95
N ASN A 53 -1.38 12.81 -1.28
CA ASN A 53 -2.39 12.79 -0.22
C ASN A 53 -3.79 12.67 -0.81
N TYR A 54 -4.50 11.63 -0.41
CA TYR A 54 -5.91 11.42 -0.69
C TYR A 54 -6.69 11.33 0.61
N THR A 55 -7.90 11.87 0.58
CA THR A 55 -8.87 11.77 1.66
C THR A 55 -9.92 10.75 1.27
N PHE A 56 -10.16 9.78 2.15
CA PHE A 56 -11.27 8.85 2.06
C PHE A 56 -12.52 9.52 2.64
N LEU A 57 -13.61 9.53 1.88
CA LEU A 57 -14.91 10.02 2.30
C LEU A 57 -15.85 8.84 2.51
N ASN A 58 -16.66 8.89 3.57
CA ASN A 58 -17.77 7.96 3.78
C ASN A 58 -19.09 8.71 3.64
N CYS A 59 -19.87 8.32 2.65
CA CYS A 59 -21.11 8.97 2.29
C CYS A 59 -22.31 8.05 2.53
N SER A 60 -23.43 8.60 3.01
CA SER A 60 -24.70 7.88 3.13
C SER A 60 -25.46 7.75 1.82
N ALA A 61 -25.12 8.59 0.83
CA ALA A 61 -25.70 8.58 -0.51
C ALA A 61 -24.57 8.48 -1.56
N ARG A 62 -24.89 7.91 -2.73
CA ARG A 62 -23.96 7.84 -3.85
C ARG A 62 -23.70 9.24 -4.40
N LEU A 63 -22.42 9.51 -4.68
CA LEU A 63 -21.99 10.73 -5.36
C LEU A 63 -22.05 10.57 -6.88
N PRO A 64 -22.03 11.68 -7.65
CA PRO A 64 -21.96 11.62 -9.10
C PRO A 64 -20.74 10.84 -9.61
N PRO A 65 -20.77 10.31 -10.85
CA PRO A 65 -19.67 9.51 -11.43
C PRO A 65 -18.31 10.22 -11.51
N SER A 66 -18.26 11.54 -11.31
CA SER A 66 -17.02 12.31 -11.21
C SER A 66 -16.19 11.98 -9.97
N PHE A 67 -16.79 11.32 -8.97
CA PHE A 67 -16.10 10.84 -7.77
C PHE A 67 -15.68 9.37 -7.95
N ALA A 68 -14.44 9.05 -7.62
CA ALA A 68 -13.93 7.68 -7.66
C ALA A 68 -14.39 6.91 -6.41
N GLU A 69 -15.47 6.12 -6.55
CA GLU A 69 -15.90 5.19 -5.51
C GLU A 69 -14.87 4.06 -5.34
N VAL A 70 -14.78 3.51 -4.13
CA VAL A 70 -13.97 2.35 -3.76
C VAL A 70 -14.92 1.20 -3.43
N PRO A 71 -15.31 0.37 -4.41
CA PRO A 71 -16.40 -0.59 -4.24
C PRO A 71 -16.13 -1.63 -3.14
N CYS A 72 -14.88 -2.08 -3.00
CA CYS A 72 -14.51 -3.09 -2.00
C CYS A 72 -14.57 -2.58 -0.55
N LEU A 73 -14.65 -1.25 -0.34
CA LEU A 73 -14.89 -0.63 0.96
C LEU A 73 -16.30 -0.04 1.09
N SER A 74 -17.11 -0.09 0.02
CA SER A 74 -18.51 0.35 0.02
C SER A 74 -19.45 -0.79 0.43
N GLY A 75 -20.64 -0.42 0.87
CA GLY A 75 -21.71 -1.34 1.25
C GLY A 75 -23.07 -0.87 0.76
N SER A 76 -24.15 -1.43 1.31
CA SER A 76 -25.52 -1.08 0.92
C SER A 76 -25.97 0.30 1.41
N ARG A 77 -25.40 0.78 2.52
CA ARG A 77 -25.77 2.06 3.19
C ARG A 77 -24.59 3.01 3.40
N HIS A 78 -23.41 2.66 2.92
CA HIS A 78 -22.24 3.53 2.95
C HIS A 78 -21.46 3.41 1.66
N HIS A 79 -20.96 4.55 1.19
CA HIS A 79 -20.23 4.66 -0.06
C HIS A 79 -18.89 5.32 0.21
N ILE A 80 -17.80 4.62 -0.10
CA ILE A 80 -16.45 5.12 0.15
C ILE A 80 -15.88 5.73 -1.12
N TYR A 81 -15.39 6.95 -1.04
CA TYR A 81 -14.77 7.66 -2.15
C TYR A 81 -13.36 8.08 -1.82
N THR A 82 -12.52 8.27 -2.83
CA THR A 82 -11.22 8.95 -2.68
C THR A 82 -11.21 10.29 -3.41
N VAL A 83 -10.77 11.33 -2.71
CA VAL A 83 -10.59 12.67 -3.28
C VAL A 83 -9.17 13.15 -3.02
N LYS A 84 -8.58 13.89 -3.96
CA LYS A 84 -7.25 14.47 -3.77
C LYS A 84 -7.31 15.49 -2.64
N TYR A 85 -6.36 15.50 -1.71
CA TYR A 85 -6.39 16.42 -0.57
C TYR A 85 -6.46 17.90 -1.00
N SER A 86 -5.82 18.26 -2.11
CA SER A 86 -5.82 19.63 -2.65
C SER A 86 -7.01 19.94 -3.55
N SER A 87 -7.93 19.00 -3.79
CA SER A 87 -9.14 19.33 -4.53
C SER A 87 -10.02 20.17 -3.62
N ALA A 88 -10.20 21.46 -3.93
CA ALA A 88 -11.14 22.36 -3.27
C ALA A 88 -12.62 21.96 -3.47
N VAL A 89 -12.87 20.65 -3.67
CA VAL A 89 -14.19 20.05 -3.82
C VAL A 89 -14.83 20.09 -2.45
N PRO A 90 -15.94 20.83 -2.28
CA PRO A 90 -16.68 20.83 -1.03
C PRO A 90 -17.10 19.39 -0.72
N VAL A 91 -16.82 18.93 0.50
CA VAL A 91 -17.33 17.63 0.95
C VAL A 91 -18.85 17.73 1.00
N PRO A 92 -19.60 16.88 0.24
CA PRO A 92 -21.06 16.92 0.26
C PRO A 92 -21.59 16.67 1.67
N SER A 93 -22.76 17.23 2.00
CA SER A 93 -23.36 17.08 3.33
C SER A 93 -23.69 15.63 3.70
N SER A 94 -23.87 14.75 2.71
CA SER A 94 -24.05 13.31 2.89
C SER A 94 -22.75 12.58 3.28
N CYS A 95 -21.61 13.26 3.27
CA CYS A 95 -20.29 12.67 3.40
C CYS A 95 -19.54 13.18 4.64
N ARG A 96 -18.69 12.31 5.19
CA ARG A 96 -17.71 12.66 6.23
C ARG A 96 -16.32 12.20 5.82
N ALA A 97 -15.30 13.00 6.13
CA ALA A 97 -13.91 12.57 5.98
C ALA A 97 -13.59 11.46 6.99
N VAL A 98 -12.99 10.38 6.50
CA VAL A 98 -12.57 9.22 7.32
C VAL A 98 -11.11 9.35 7.69
N LYS A 99 -10.24 9.46 6.68
CA LYS A 99 -8.79 9.50 6.86
C LYS A 99 -8.14 10.12 5.64
N THR A 100 -7.08 10.90 5.86
CA THR A 100 -6.18 11.38 4.81
C THR A 100 -4.85 10.64 4.92
N LEU A 101 -4.37 10.09 3.81
CA LEU A 101 -3.08 9.40 3.76
C LEU A 101 -2.42 9.56 2.40
N ALA A 102 -1.09 9.41 2.40
CA ALA A 102 -0.28 9.44 1.19
C ALA A 102 -0.32 8.06 0.52
N ILE A 103 -0.93 7.96 -0.67
CA ILE A 103 -0.99 6.73 -1.46
C ILE A 103 -0.38 6.91 -2.85
N PRO A 104 0.19 5.87 -3.48
CA PRO A 104 0.76 5.94 -4.81
C PRO A 104 -0.20 6.50 -5.88
N PHE A 105 0.28 7.45 -6.70
CA PHE A 105 -0.57 8.30 -7.56
C PHE A 105 -1.12 7.67 -8.85
N ALA A 106 -0.81 6.43 -9.21
CA ALA A 106 -1.34 5.83 -10.45
C ALA A 106 -2.62 4.98 -10.24
N TYR A 107 -3.46 5.39 -9.29
CA TYR A 107 -4.85 4.93 -9.21
C TYR A 107 -5.66 5.55 -10.37
N SER A 108 -5.60 4.92 -11.54
CA SER A 108 -6.58 5.15 -12.58
C SER A 108 -7.82 4.31 -12.25
N PRO A 109 -9.00 4.91 -12.01
CA PRO A 109 -10.24 4.16 -11.81
C PRO A 109 -10.71 3.41 -13.07
N TYR A 110 -9.97 3.54 -14.19
CA TYR A 110 -10.28 2.93 -15.49
C TYR A 110 -9.42 1.70 -15.83
N ILE A 111 -8.52 1.27 -14.94
CA ILE A 111 -7.72 0.06 -15.15
C ILE A 111 -8.54 -1.14 -14.66
N SER A 112 -9.12 -1.88 -15.61
CA SER A 112 -10.09 -2.95 -15.43
C SER A 112 -9.50 -4.33 -15.11
N ASP A 113 -8.17 -4.45 -14.98
CA ASP A 113 -7.47 -5.73 -14.83
C ASP A 113 -7.02 -6.02 -13.38
N ASN A 114 -7.47 -5.22 -12.39
CA ASN A 114 -6.99 -5.26 -11.00
C ASN A 114 -5.44 -5.18 -10.87
N SER A 115 -4.72 -4.70 -11.90
CA SER A 115 -3.25 -4.82 -11.95
C SER A 115 -2.49 -3.64 -11.35
N PHE A 116 -3.16 -2.64 -10.75
CA PHE A 116 -2.47 -1.67 -9.93
C PHE A 116 -2.06 -2.29 -8.59
N GLY A 117 -0.95 -3.03 -8.63
CA GLY A 117 -0.40 -3.76 -7.51
C GLY A 117 0.17 -2.84 -6.45
N LEU A 118 0.09 -3.29 -5.20
CA LEU A 118 0.81 -2.69 -4.09
C LEU A 118 2.31 -2.89 -4.31
N GLY A 119 2.92 -1.92 -4.98
CA GLY A 119 4.35 -1.92 -5.28
C GLY A 119 5.16 -1.36 -4.12
N LEU A 120 5.97 -2.19 -3.49
CA LEU A 120 6.93 -1.77 -2.47
C LEU A 120 8.36 -1.87 -3.01
N THR A 121 9.23 -1.01 -2.50
CA THR A 121 10.68 -1.09 -2.69
C THR A 121 11.36 -1.16 -1.34
N TRP A 122 12.59 -1.66 -1.33
CA TRP A 122 13.42 -1.74 -0.14
C TRP A 122 14.77 -1.09 -0.44
N ASP A 123 15.32 -0.42 0.56
CA ASP A 123 16.72 -0.05 0.52
C ASP A 123 17.57 -1.24 0.95
N SER A 124 18.62 -1.50 0.18
CA SER A 124 19.76 -2.29 0.65
C SER A 124 20.56 -1.42 1.61
N ALA A 125 20.07 -1.28 2.84
CA ALA A 125 20.68 -0.53 3.96
C ALA A 125 21.20 0.90 3.68
N ARG A 126 20.59 1.92 4.29
CA ARG A 126 21.39 3.06 4.76
C ARG A 126 22.07 2.64 6.07
N CYS A 127 23.26 2.06 5.96
CA CYS A 127 24.20 1.90 7.07
C CYS A 127 25.27 3.00 6.97
N GLU A 128 24.86 4.27 6.90
CA GLU A 128 25.82 5.40 6.84
C GLU A 128 26.71 5.47 8.09
N GLU A 129 26.26 4.91 9.22
CA GLU A 129 26.99 4.91 10.49
C GLU A 129 27.81 3.63 10.74
N CYS A 130 27.61 2.59 9.93
CA CYS A 130 28.29 1.30 10.09
C CYS A 130 29.70 1.33 9.48
N GLU A 131 29.94 2.21 8.50
CA GLU A 131 31.28 2.40 7.93
C GLU A 131 32.17 3.31 8.78
N ALA A 132 31.59 4.14 9.66
CA ALA A 132 32.35 5.08 10.48
C ALA A 132 32.94 4.45 11.77
N LYS A 133 32.39 3.32 12.23
CA LYS A 133 32.91 2.59 13.39
C LYS A 133 32.82 1.11 13.07
N GLY A 134 33.96 0.43 12.92
CA GLY A 134 34.09 -0.99 12.62
C GLY A 134 33.51 -1.95 13.68
N GLY A 135 32.25 -1.74 14.07
CA GLY A 135 31.49 -2.57 14.98
C GLY A 135 30.75 -3.63 14.18
N LYS A 136 31.08 -4.90 14.44
CA LYS A 136 30.28 -6.05 14.04
C LYS A 136 28.87 -5.88 14.61
N THR A 137 27.93 -5.49 13.78
CA THR A 137 26.53 -5.66 14.09
C THR A 137 26.08 -6.99 13.50
N SER A 138 25.80 -7.96 14.37
CA SER A 138 25.15 -9.21 13.99
C SER A 138 23.69 -8.89 13.67
N PHE A 139 23.42 -8.48 12.44
CA PHE A 139 22.07 -8.45 11.88
C PHE A 139 22.02 -9.42 10.70
N LEU A 140 20.98 -10.24 10.70
CA LEU A 140 20.81 -11.34 9.75
C LEU A 140 20.92 -10.84 8.30
N PRO A 141 21.67 -11.53 7.43
CA PRO A 141 21.78 -11.17 6.01
C PRO A 141 20.41 -11.10 5.34
N GLU A 142 20.25 -10.17 4.40
CA GLU A 142 19.02 -9.88 3.65
C GLU A 142 18.36 -11.10 2.97
N ALA A 143 19.09 -12.20 2.80
CA ALA A 143 18.54 -13.48 2.35
C ALA A 143 17.46 -14.02 3.30
N GLN A 144 17.54 -13.77 4.61
CA GLN A 144 16.69 -14.46 5.58
C GLN A 144 15.27 -13.86 5.70
N PHE A 145 15.05 -12.60 5.30
CA PHE A 145 13.71 -11.99 5.31
C PHE A 145 12.85 -12.44 4.12
N LEU A 146 13.47 -12.81 3.00
CA LEU A 146 12.77 -13.29 1.79
C LEU A 146 12.80 -14.82 1.65
N ASN A 147 13.75 -15.53 2.27
CA ASN A 147 13.74 -17.00 2.30
C ASN A 147 12.54 -17.58 3.06
N ILE A 148 11.89 -16.82 3.95
CA ILE A 148 10.62 -17.23 4.59
C ILE A 148 9.47 -17.32 3.56
N ALA A 149 9.54 -16.58 2.45
CA ALA A 149 8.58 -16.69 1.36
C ALA A 149 8.84 -17.90 0.44
N GLN A 150 10.00 -18.56 0.58
CA GLN A 150 10.46 -19.66 -0.26
C GLN A 150 10.31 -21.03 0.44
N ASP A 151 10.17 -21.07 1.76
CA ASP A 151 10.06 -22.31 2.56
C ASP A 151 8.62 -22.82 2.80
N GLY A 152 7.62 -22.24 2.13
CA GLY A 152 6.24 -22.76 2.10
C GLY A 152 6.00 -23.73 0.94
N GLY A 153 6.93 -24.67 0.74
CA GLY A 153 7.10 -25.43 -0.50
C GLY A 153 5.94 -26.34 -0.94
N LEU A 154 6.09 -26.86 -2.16
CA LEU A 154 5.70 -28.23 -2.50
C LEU A 154 6.52 -28.71 -3.70
N LEU A 155 6.92 -29.98 -3.55
CA LEU A 155 7.35 -30.94 -4.57
C LEU A 155 6.43 -30.93 -5.80
#